data_AF-A0A0S8A4F2-F1
#
_entry.id   AF-A0A0S8A4F2-F1
#
_cell.length_a   1.000
_cell.length_b   1.000
_cell.length_c   1.000
_cell.angle_alpha   90.00
_cell.angle_beta   90.00
_cell.angle_gamma   90.00
#
_symmetry.space_group_name_H-M   'P 1'
#
loop_
_entity.id
_entity.type
_entity.pdbx_description
1 polymer ?
#
loop_
_entity_poly.entity_id
_entity_poly.type
_entity_poly.pdbx_seq_one_letter_code
_entity_poly.pdbx_strand_id
1 'polypeptide(L)'
;GALETRPLKIDWTFYCYKCRGMASMKTCPHGKDDRLLLSGTVLRKTLSEGGDPPEDFSRPEVLAILKDYYAGLEEKVEIKLHQAATGDVKKNK
;
A
#
# COMPACT_ATOMS: atom_id res chain seq x y z
N GLY A 1 -22.92 -6.09 25.49
CA GLY A 1 -22.23 -5.09 26.31
C GLY A 1 -22.00 -3.88 25.44
N ALA A 2 -22.46 -2.70 25.88
CA ALA A 2 -22.27 -1.47 25.12
C ALA A 2 -20.87 -0.93 25.41
N LEU A 3 -20.04 -0.82 24.38
CA LEU A 3 -18.77 -0.09 24.46
C LEU A 3 -19.08 1.41 24.44
N GLU A 4 -18.44 2.19 25.31
CA GLU A 4 -18.55 3.66 25.31
C GLU A 4 -17.95 4.26 24.03
N THR A 5 -16.91 3.62 23.49
CA THR A 5 -16.24 4.01 22.25
C THR A 5 -16.99 3.47 21.03
N ARG A 6 -17.05 4.29 19.98
CA ARG A 6 -17.66 3.91 18.70
C ARG A 6 -16.60 3.50 17.68
N PRO A 7 -16.79 2.39 16.94
CA PRO A 7 -15.83 1.97 15.93
C PRO A 7 -15.90 2.89 14.70
N LEU A 8 -14.72 3.27 14.19
CA LEU A 8 -14.58 3.89 12.87
C LEU A 8 -14.39 2.80 11.81
N LYS A 9 -15.41 2.60 10.96
CA LYS A 9 -15.39 1.58 9.90
C LYS A 9 -14.69 2.11 8.65
N ILE A 10 -13.36 2.07 8.67
CA ILE A 10 -12.49 2.52 7.58
C ILE A 10 -12.39 1.41 6.52
N ASP A 11 -12.71 1.75 5.27
CA ASP A 11 -12.54 0.86 4.12
C ASP A 11 -11.12 0.96 3.55
N TRP A 12 -10.83 0.14 2.54
CA TRP A 12 -9.58 0.20 1.81
C TRP A 12 -9.30 1.61 1.27
N THR A 13 -8.16 2.15 1.68
CA THR A 13 -7.65 3.44 1.22
C THR A 13 -6.62 3.27 0.12
N PHE A 14 -6.54 4.27 -0.75
CA PHE A 14 -5.63 4.35 -1.88
C PHE A 14 -5.27 5.80 -2.17
N TYR A 15 -4.14 6.02 -2.83
CA TYR A 15 -3.86 7.34 -3.40
C TYR A 15 -4.57 7.47 -4.75
N CYS A 16 -5.23 8.60 -5.00
CA CYS A 16 -5.88 8.86 -6.28
C CYS A 16 -5.17 10.02 -7.00
N TYR A 17 -4.68 9.77 -8.21
CA TYR A 17 -3.96 10.75 -9.02
C TYR A 17 -4.83 11.94 -9.41
N LYS A 18 -6.13 11.73 -9.65
CA LYS A 18 -7.08 12.82 -9.96
C LYS A 18 -7.44 13.66 -8.74
N CYS A 19 -7.57 13.03 -7.57
CA CYS A 19 -7.82 13.76 -6.31
C CYS A 19 -6.56 14.37 -5.71
N ARG A 20 -5.37 13.92 -6.16
CA ARG A 20 -4.05 14.27 -5.62
C ARG A 20 -3.96 14.06 -4.12
N GLY A 21 -4.43 12.89 -3.66
CA GLY A 21 -4.48 12.59 -2.24
C GLY A 21 -5.02 11.21 -1.90
N MET A 22 -4.95 10.90 -0.62
CA MET A 22 -5.51 9.67 -0.04
C MET A 22 -7.04 9.71 -0.09
N ALA A 23 -7.61 8.62 -0.56
CA ALA A 23 -9.03 8.43 -0.73
C ALA A 23 -9.43 7.00 -0.36
N SER A 24 -10.74 6.76 -0.31
CA SER A 24 -11.34 5.44 -0.13
C SER A 24 -12.40 5.21 -1.20
N MET A 25 -12.91 3.98 -1.28
CA MET A 25 -14.04 3.64 -2.16
C MET A 25 -15.29 4.49 -1.89
N LYS A 26 -15.43 5.05 -0.68
CA LYS A 26 -16.57 5.89 -0.28
C LYS A 26 -16.37 7.37 -0.62
N THR A 27 -15.13 7.82 -0.74
CA THR A 27 -14.79 9.25 -0.84
C THR A 27 -14.27 9.65 -2.23
N CYS A 28 -13.96 8.69 -3.10
CA CYS A 28 -13.48 8.96 -4.46
C CYS A 28 -14.25 8.12 -5.51
N PRO A 29 -14.85 8.76 -6.53
CA PRO A 29 -15.59 8.07 -7.59
C PRO A 29 -14.71 7.53 -8.73
N HIS A 30 -13.41 7.88 -8.78
CA HIS A 30 -12.52 7.54 -9.90
C HIS A 30 -12.22 6.05 -9.98
N GLY A 31 -11.97 5.51 -11.18
CA GLY A 31 -11.75 4.08 -11.44
C GLY A 31 -10.37 3.59 -11.01
N LYS A 32 -10.07 2.29 -11.24
CA LYS A 32 -8.78 1.68 -10.86
C LYS A 32 -7.57 2.35 -11.50
N ASP A 33 -7.70 2.82 -12.74
CA ASP A 33 -6.60 3.43 -13.51
C ASP A 33 -6.10 4.74 -12.87
N ASP A 34 -6.97 5.42 -12.11
CA ASP A 34 -6.63 6.66 -11.40
C ASP A 34 -6.16 6.42 -9.96
N ARG A 35 -5.93 5.16 -9.56
CA ARG A 35 -5.63 4.78 -8.18
C ARG A 35 -4.31 4.05 -8.07
N LEU A 36 -3.51 4.47 -7.10
CA LEU A 36 -2.35 3.73 -6.64
C LEU A 36 -2.73 2.91 -5.40
N LEU A 37 -2.81 1.59 -5.60
CA LEU A 37 -2.91 0.60 -4.54
C LEU A 37 -1.60 -0.19 -4.48
N LEU A 38 -0.81 0.06 -3.43
CA LEU A 38 0.38 -0.73 -3.13
C LEU A 38 0.15 -1.44 -1.80
N SER A 39 0.13 -2.78 -1.82
CA SER A 39 0.05 -3.56 -0.59
C SER A 39 1.39 -3.52 0.16
N GLY A 40 1.32 -3.66 1.49
CA GLY A 40 2.53 -3.77 2.30
C GLY A 40 3.42 -4.97 1.92
N THR A 41 2.84 -6.04 1.39
CA THR A 41 3.63 -7.19 0.90
C THR A 41 4.45 -6.82 -0.34
N VAL A 42 3.86 -6.10 -1.29
CA VAL A 42 4.61 -5.61 -2.46
C VAL A 42 5.66 -4.61 -2.01
N LEU A 43 5.33 -3.67 -1.12
CA LEU A 43 6.29 -2.70 -0.60
C LEU A 43 7.52 -3.37 0.03
N ARG A 44 7.31 -4.32 0.96
CA ARG A 44 8.43 -5.01 1.61
C ARG A 44 9.26 -5.80 0.60
N LYS A 45 8.62 -6.42 -0.39
CA LYS A 45 9.31 -7.14 -1.45
C LYS A 45 10.19 -6.20 -2.26
N THR A 46 9.62 -5.09 -2.74
CA THR A 46 10.34 -4.04 -3.48
C THR A 46 11.55 -3.54 -2.69
N LEU A 47 11.39 -3.22 -1.40
CA LEU A 47 12.50 -2.75 -0.57
C LEU A 47 13.57 -3.83 -0.32
N SER A 48 13.18 -5.08 -0.09
CA SER A 48 14.11 -6.21 0.10
C SER A 48 14.94 -6.49 -1.17
N GLU A 49 14.33 -6.30 -2.34
CA GLU A 49 14.98 -6.42 -3.65
C GLU A 49 15.80 -5.18 -4.04
N GLY A 50 15.80 -4.12 -3.22
CA GLY A 50 16.51 -2.86 -3.49
C GLY A 50 15.83 -1.98 -4.54
N GLY A 51 14.55 -2.23 -4.85
CA GLY A 51 13.77 -1.42 -5.76
C GLY A 51 13.16 -0.18 -5.09
N ASP A 52 12.65 0.72 -5.93
CA ASP A 52 12.04 1.98 -5.50
C ASP A 52 10.50 1.91 -5.55
N PRO A 53 9.81 2.07 -4.42
CA PRO A 53 8.35 2.24 -4.44
C PRO A 53 7.98 3.62 -5.01
N PRO A 54 6.76 3.77 -5.57
CA PRO A 54 6.29 5.05 -6.12
C PRO A 54 6.33 6.19 -5.10
N GLU A 55 6.73 7.39 -5.52
CA GLU A 55 6.85 8.57 -4.65
C GLU A 55 5.52 9.00 -4.03
N ASP A 56 4.40 8.80 -4.74
CA ASP A 56 3.05 9.11 -4.23
C ASP A 56 2.60 8.15 -3.11
N PHE A 57 3.27 7.02 -2.90
CA PHE A 57 2.87 6.03 -1.90
C PHE A 57 3.27 6.45 -0.48
N SER A 58 4.48 6.95 -0.31
CA SER A 58 5.02 7.32 0.99
C SER A 58 5.97 8.49 0.84
N ARG A 59 6.10 9.22 1.94
CA ARG A 59 6.93 10.40 2.02
C ARG A 59 8.41 10.05 1.78
N PRO A 60 9.16 10.84 0.99
CA PRO A 60 10.57 10.53 0.66
C PRO A 60 11.45 10.31 1.89
N GLU A 61 11.25 11.11 2.94
CA GLU A 61 11.98 11.01 4.21
C GLU A 61 11.75 9.66 4.92
N VAL A 62 10.55 9.09 4.79
CA VAL A 62 10.22 7.78 5.36
C VAL A 62 10.80 6.67 4.50
N LEU A 63 10.73 6.80 3.17
CA LEU A 63 11.27 5.81 2.26
C LEU A 63 12.79 5.66 2.38
N ALA A 64 13.52 6.75 2.58
CA ALA A 64 14.97 6.72 2.81
C ALA A 64 15.32 5.84 4.02
N ILE A 65 14.66 6.08 5.16
CA ILE A 65 14.87 5.30 6.40
C ILE A 65 14.57 3.82 6.18
N LEU A 66 13.47 3.51 5.46
CA LEU A 66 13.11 2.12 5.17
C LEU A 66 14.13 1.45 4.25
N LYS A 67 14.59 2.14 3.21
CA LYS A 67 15.62 1.60 2.30
C LYS A 67 16.92 1.31 3.04
N ASP A 68 17.38 2.23 3.88
CA ASP A 68 18.60 2.06 4.68
C ASP A 68 18.48 0.83 5.59
N TYR A 69 17.32 0.67 6.25
CA TYR A 69 17.04 -0.51 7.06
C TYR A 69 17.09 -1.81 6.23
N TYR A 70 16.40 -1.87 5.10
CA TYR A 70 16.35 -3.08 4.26
C TYR A 70 17.70 -3.40 3.59
N ALA A 71 18.51 -2.38 3.27
CA ALA A 71 19.85 -2.56 2.74
C ALA A 71 20.83 -3.14 3.77
N GLY A 72 20.64 -2.81 5.06
CA GLY A 72 21.48 -3.29 6.16
C GLY A 72 21.14 -4.70 6.68
N LEU A 73 20.14 -5.38 6.13
CA LEU A 73 19.77 -6.74 6.58
C LEU A 73 20.77 -7.78 6.08
N GLU A 74 21.45 -8.45 7.01
CA GLU A 74 22.36 -9.58 6.72
C GLU A 74 21.59 -10.80 6.21
N GLU A 75 20.40 -11.07 6.78
CA GLU A 75 19.51 -12.15 6.36
C GLU A 75 18.31 -11.56 5.60
N LYS A 76 18.29 -11.78 4.28
CA LYS A 76 17.18 -11.33 3.44
C LYS A 76 16.05 -12.35 3.45
N VAL A 77 14.91 -11.95 4.01
CA VAL A 77 13.69 -12.75 3.99
C VAL A 77 13.08 -12.75 2.59
N GLU A 78 12.86 -13.93 2.03
CA GLU A 78 12.11 -14.10 0.78
C GLU A 78 10.63 -13.76 0.99
N ILE A 79 10.11 -12.78 0.24
CA ILE A 79 8.73 -12.32 0.39
C ILE A 79 7.88 -12.92 -0.74
N LYS A 80 7.04 -13.89 -0.38
CA LYS A 80 6.09 -14.52 -1.30
C LYS A 80 4.91 -13.58 -1.58
N LEU A 81 4.67 -13.28 -2.85
CA LEU A 81 3.51 -12.51 -3.27
C LEU A 81 2.26 -13.40 -3.30
N HIS A 82 1.14 -12.88 -2.80
CA HIS A 82 -0.18 -13.49 -2.95
C HIS A 82 -0.99 -12.74 -4.01
N GLN A 83 -1.96 -13.41 -4.64
CA GLN A 83 -2.74 -12.85 -5.76
C GLN A 83 -3.47 -11.53 -5.44
N ALA A 84 -3.80 -11.28 -4.18
CA ALA A 84 -4.45 -10.02 -3.76
C ALA A 84 -3.47 -8.85 -3.55
N ALA A 85 -2.16 -9.10 -3.60
CA ALA A 85 -1.14 -8.12 -3.22
C ALA A 85 -1.00 -6.96 -4.23
N THR A 86 -1.40 -7.16 -5.49
CA THR A 86 -1.30 -6.17 -6.57
C THR A 86 -2.61 -5.43 -6.85
N GLY A 87 -3.70 -5.73 -6.13
CA GLY A 87 -5.02 -5.11 -6.38
C GLY A 87 -5.77 -5.63 -7.63
N ASP A 88 -5.12 -6.50 -8.41
CA ASP A 88 -5.67 -7.19 -9.58
C ASP A 88 -6.33 -8.52 -9.19
N VAL A 89 -7.32 -8.46 -8.30
CA VAL A 89 -8.18 -9.63 -8.09
C VAL A 89 -9.08 -9.77 -9.31
N LYS A 90 -8.78 -10.71 -10.21
CA LYS A 90 -9.73 -11.17 -11.23
C LYS A 90 -10.98 -11.66 -10.49
N LYS A 91 -12.10 -10.95 -10.62
CA LYS A 91 -13.39 -11.49 -10.19
C LYS A 91 -13.67 -12.70 -11.08
N ASN A 92 -13.61 -13.90 -10.51
CA ASN A 92 -14.25 -15.04 -11.15
C ASN A 92 -15.75 -14.69 -11.27
N LYS A 93 -16.21 -14.75 -12.51
CA LYS A 93 -17.59 -14.48 -12.90
C LYS A 93 -18.52 -15.56 -12.37
#